data_AF-A0A812I0G9-F1
#
_entry.id   AF-A0A812I0G9-F1
#
_cell.length_a   1.000
_cell.length_b   1.000
_cell.length_c   1.000
_cell.angle_alpha   90.00
_cell.angle_beta   90.00
_cell.angle_gamma   90.00
#
_symmetry.space_group_name_H-M   'P 1'
#
loop_
_entity.id
_entity.type
_entity.pdbx_description
1 polymer ?
#
loop_
_entity_poly.entity_id
_entity_poly.type
_entity_poly.pdbx_seq_one_letter_code
_entity_poly.pdbx_strand_id
1 'polypeptide(L)'
;MCRCGCRGWCTIFPLLDAWVQDLEKLQASLKYCVLDIQCDWPAYLEIIGGRFWNHNSHPCALCRISQDDMTADNVHSITLDNVGHLVYSSEDYNNDIGMFTREILVDTAEMLRTIARNLEYSRLDRGRHLTADLPRYGLRKNWRLEPSRRLPDVSQLEYQELPLRVIFWIAPRDARLTHMCPLFSLEGVTQDSWSIDIMHAWHLGPMQQFISLAMHSFIASGVFSPRSVNIEASELRELALLAIKAELFQFYKNLRSTDQRWREKGSEVWNLTMGMIGNEDTYNLSAKAAESHGLLRFVLWLLHTYADEFAKQPDELARKFALLTACAEAAHAMDELLELEFRQFTRQHCQALLQLYLRFLTLYLKAGGVWRPKCHLLVHMIQRALHRGNPRLYSTYRDESLNGVIAKIARSAHRSTWSNVIHWKCNFLQQKKLEDHAAEG
;
A
#
# COMPACT_ATOMS: atom_id res chain seq x y z
N MET A 1 15.58 2.74 -19.18
CA MET A 1 15.10 3.89 -18.37
C MET A 1 14.79 5.06 -19.29
N CYS A 2 13.64 5.73 -19.10
CA CYS A 2 13.24 6.86 -19.94
C CYS A 2 14.28 7.98 -19.89
N ARG A 3 14.67 8.53 -21.04
CA ARG A 3 15.57 9.70 -21.11
C ARG A 3 14.82 11.03 -20.89
N CYS A 4 13.49 10.99 -20.89
CA CYS A 4 12.61 12.13 -20.63
C CYS A 4 12.70 12.74 -19.22
N GLY A 5 13.39 12.08 -18.27
CA GLY A 5 13.57 12.59 -16.91
C GLY A 5 12.42 12.30 -15.93
N CYS A 6 11.32 11.68 -16.36
CA CYS A 6 10.14 11.41 -15.52
C CYS A 6 10.39 10.45 -14.36
N ARG A 7 11.32 9.48 -14.54
CA ARG A 7 11.63 8.39 -13.59
C ARG A 7 10.38 7.70 -13.00
N GLY A 8 9.26 7.75 -13.71
CA GLY A 8 7.96 7.21 -13.31
C GLY A 8 7.36 6.48 -14.49
N TRP A 9 6.13 6.85 -14.87
CA TRP A 9 5.35 6.12 -15.86
C TRP A 9 6.06 5.79 -17.19
N CYS A 10 6.70 6.76 -17.85
CA CYS A 10 7.41 6.47 -19.12
C CYS A 10 8.62 5.53 -18.98
N THR A 11 9.04 5.20 -17.75
CA THR A 11 10.04 4.15 -17.51
C THR A 11 9.40 2.79 -17.28
N ILE A 12 8.23 2.76 -16.64
CA ILE A 12 7.49 1.53 -16.32
C ILE A 12 6.74 1.02 -17.55
N PHE A 13 6.11 1.90 -18.32
CA PHE A 13 5.30 1.54 -19.49
C PHE A 13 6.03 0.60 -20.45
N PRO A 14 7.26 0.87 -20.94
CA PRO A 14 7.92 -0.03 -21.89
C PRO A 14 8.16 -1.44 -21.34
N LEU A 15 8.34 -1.58 -20.03
CA LEU A 15 8.53 -2.89 -19.39
C LEU A 15 7.21 -3.66 -19.36
N LEU A 16 6.11 -3.01 -18.96
CA LEU A 16 4.79 -3.63 -18.94
C LEU A 16 4.30 -3.95 -20.35
N ASP A 17 4.49 -3.02 -21.30
CA ASP A 17 4.13 -3.23 -22.70
C ASP A 17 4.92 -4.39 -23.31
N ALA A 18 6.24 -4.48 -23.07
CA ALA A 18 7.03 -5.64 -23.52
C ALA A 18 6.50 -6.95 -22.94
N TRP A 19 6.10 -6.96 -21.66
CA TRP A 19 5.50 -8.14 -21.04
C TRP A 19 4.17 -8.53 -21.68
N VAL A 20 3.29 -7.56 -21.95
CA VAL A 20 2.03 -7.78 -22.69
C VAL A 20 2.33 -8.38 -24.06
N GLN A 21 3.28 -7.81 -24.81
CA GLN A 21 3.64 -8.31 -26.14
C GLN A 21 4.17 -9.74 -26.10
N ASP A 22 4.96 -10.10 -25.10
CA ASP A 22 5.48 -11.46 -24.96
C ASP A 22 4.37 -12.46 -24.61
N LEU A 23 3.42 -12.07 -23.76
CA LEU A 23 2.23 -12.88 -23.46
C LEU A 23 1.32 -13.05 -24.69
N GLU A 24 1.08 -11.99 -25.46
CA GLU A 24 0.33 -12.05 -26.72
C GLU A 24 0.99 -13.01 -27.73
N LYS A 25 2.33 -12.97 -27.86
CA LYS A 25 3.07 -13.92 -28.71
C LYS A 25 2.90 -15.36 -28.25
N LEU A 26 2.93 -15.60 -26.93
CA LEU A 26 2.74 -16.93 -26.36
C LEU A 26 1.30 -17.43 -26.54
N GLN A 27 0.30 -16.54 -26.59
CA GLN A 27 -1.10 -16.91 -26.82
C GLN A 27 -1.31 -17.69 -28.12
N ALA A 28 -0.47 -17.45 -29.13
CA ALA A 28 -0.54 -18.15 -30.41
C ALA A 28 -0.27 -19.66 -30.30
N SER A 29 0.43 -20.11 -29.24
CA SER A 29 0.84 -21.51 -29.06
C SER A 29 0.44 -22.11 -27.71
N LEU A 30 0.09 -21.29 -26.72
CA LEU A 30 -0.22 -21.72 -25.35
C LEU A 30 -1.46 -20.98 -24.83
N LYS A 31 -2.33 -21.73 -24.12
CA LYS A 31 -3.37 -21.13 -23.29
C LYS A 31 -2.77 -20.78 -21.94
N TYR A 32 -2.90 -19.53 -21.52
CA TYR A 32 -2.50 -19.07 -20.19
C TYR A 32 -3.69 -18.42 -19.48
N CYS A 33 -3.58 -18.29 -18.16
CA CYS A 33 -4.54 -17.58 -17.32
C CYS A 33 -3.76 -16.80 -16.27
N VAL A 34 -4.07 -15.52 -16.10
CA VAL A 34 -3.54 -14.71 -15.00
C VAL A 34 -4.35 -15.03 -13.75
N LEU A 35 -3.77 -15.83 -12.86
CA LEU A 35 -4.43 -16.25 -11.62
C LEU A 35 -4.49 -15.10 -10.60
N ASP A 36 -3.37 -14.41 -10.44
CA ASP A 36 -3.20 -13.35 -9.46
C ASP A 36 -2.09 -12.41 -9.90
N ILE A 37 -2.23 -11.13 -9.55
CA ILE A 37 -1.14 -10.19 -9.66
C ILE A 37 -0.92 -9.55 -8.28
N GLN A 38 0.29 -9.72 -7.78
CA GLN A 38 0.68 -9.35 -6.43
C GLN A 38 1.65 -8.17 -6.49
N CYS A 39 1.34 -7.12 -5.75
CA CYS A 39 2.25 -6.00 -5.54
C CYS A 39 1.83 -5.24 -4.27
N ASP A 40 2.72 -4.38 -3.77
CA ASP A 40 2.32 -3.45 -2.73
C ASP A 40 1.27 -2.45 -3.26
N TRP A 41 0.48 -1.89 -2.35
CA TRP A 41 -0.58 -0.94 -2.71
C TRP A 41 -0.06 0.31 -3.47
N PRO A 42 1.06 0.95 -3.07
CA PRO A 42 1.66 2.03 -3.87
C PRO A 42 1.96 1.64 -5.33
N ALA A 43 2.55 0.47 -5.56
CA ALA A 43 2.90 -0.04 -6.88
C ALA A 43 1.65 -0.38 -7.69
N TYR A 44 0.62 -0.96 -7.06
CA TYR A 44 -0.67 -1.18 -7.70
C TYR A 44 -1.24 0.13 -8.26
N LEU A 45 -1.29 1.17 -7.42
CA LEU A 45 -1.79 2.48 -7.83
C LEU A 45 -0.93 3.11 -8.94
N GLU A 46 0.38 2.98 -8.86
CA GLU A 46 1.29 3.47 -9.91
C GLU A 46 1.13 2.70 -11.23
N ILE A 47 0.85 1.40 -11.20
CA ILE A 47 0.70 0.56 -12.41
C ILE A 47 -0.64 0.81 -13.10
N ILE A 48 -1.73 0.93 -12.34
CA ILE A 48 -3.07 1.14 -12.92
C ILE A 48 -3.33 2.61 -13.29
N GLY A 49 -2.46 3.52 -12.84
CA GLY A 49 -2.65 4.96 -12.94
C GLY A 49 -3.60 5.56 -11.92
N GLY A 50 -3.88 4.88 -10.81
CA GLY A 50 -4.72 5.39 -9.74
C GLY A 50 -4.07 6.50 -8.91
N ARG A 51 -4.88 7.26 -8.16
CA ARG A 51 -4.38 8.23 -7.18
C ARG A 51 -3.89 7.54 -5.91
N PHE A 52 -2.86 8.12 -5.31
CA PHE A 52 -2.40 7.75 -3.98
C PHE A 52 -3.46 8.07 -2.93
N TRP A 53 -3.43 7.32 -1.83
CA TRP A 53 -4.42 7.40 -0.77
C TRP A 53 -4.51 8.76 -0.07
N ASN A 54 -3.48 9.60 -0.20
CA ASN A 54 -3.50 10.97 0.30
C ASN A 54 -4.33 11.93 -0.58
N HIS A 55 -4.88 11.48 -1.70
CA HIS A 55 -5.80 12.28 -2.51
C HIS A 55 -7.14 12.46 -1.80
N ASN A 56 -7.68 13.67 -1.77
CA ASN A 56 -8.89 13.97 -1.01
C ASN A 56 -10.13 13.34 -1.64
N SER A 57 -10.31 13.44 -2.96
CA SER A 57 -11.52 12.94 -3.65
C SER A 57 -11.45 11.48 -4.11
N HIS A 58 -10.25 10.91 -4.24
CA HIS A 58 -10.02 9.59 -4.84
C HIS A 58 -8.98 8.77 -4.05
N PRO A 59 -9.08 8.67 -2.71
CA PRO A 59 -8.13 7.90 -1.90
C PRO A 59 -8.17 6.38 -2.15
N CYS A 60 -9.26 5.86 -2.70
CA CYS A 60 -9.42 4.44 -3.04
C CYS A 60 -9.53 4.25 -4.54
N ALA A 61 -8.75 3.31 -5.11
CA ALA A 61 -8.85 2.95 -6.52
C ALA A 61 -10.06 2.06 -6.85
N LEU A 62 -10.68 1.42 -5.86
CA LEU A 62 -11.70 0.39 -6.07
C LEU A 62 -13.14 0.90 -5.88
N CYS A 63 -13.31 2.09 -5.29
CA CYS A 63 -14.61 2.71 -5.09
C CYS A 63 -14.53 4.24 -5.09
N ARG A 64 -15.70 4.87 -5.03
CA ARG A 64 -15.90 6.32 -5.11
C ARG A 64 -15.97 7.01 -3.73
N ILE A 65 -15.32 6.44 -2.71
CA ILE A 65 -15.15 7.09 -1.40
C ILE A 65 -14.17 8.28 -1.49
N SER A 66 -14.46 9.36 -0.78
CA SER A 66 -13.52 10.48 -0.53
C SER A 66 -12.95 10.41 0.90
N GLN A 67 -11.93 11.21 1.22
CA GLN A 67 -11.43 11.31 2.60
C GLN A 67 -12.48 11.90 3.55
N ASP A 68 -13.33 12.81 3.05
CA ASP A 68 -14.41 13.42 3.84
C ASP A 68 -15.51 12.40 4.17
N ASP A 69 -15.65 11.35 3.36
CA ASP A 69 -16.59 10.25 3.61
C ASP A 69 -16.04 9.21 4.63
N MET A 70 -14.76 9.28 5.03
CA MET A 70 -14.17 8.31 5.98
C MET A 70 -14.51 8.69 7.43
N THR A 71 -15.78 8.60 7.80
CA THR A 71 -16.31 8.98 9.12
C THR A 71 -16.98 7.81 9.83
N ALA A 72 -17.04 7.83 11.16
CA ALA A 72 -17.61 6.72 11.94
C ALA A 72 -19.05 6.33 11.51
N ASP A 73 -19.84 7.30 11.04
CA ASP A 73 -21.24 7.08 10.62
C ASP A 73 -21.35 6.17 9.39
N ASN A 74 -20.34 6.19 8.52
CA ASN A 74 -20.37 5.43 7.26
C ASN A 74 -19.97 3.95 7.44
N VAL A 75 -19.42 3.56 8.60
CA VAL A 75 -19.02 2.16 8.90
C VAL A 75 -20.23 1.22 8.85
N HIS A 76 -21.40 1.68 9.27
CA HIS A 76 -22.60 0.85 9.43
C HIS A 76 -23.22 0.34 8.11
N SER A 77 -22.88 0.98 6.99
CA SER A 77 -23.37 0.61 5.66
C SER A 77 -22.61 -0.56 5.02
N ILE A 78 -21.47 -0.94 5.63
CA ILE A 78 -20.54 -1.92 5.08
C ILE A 78 -21.02 -3.34 5.35
N THR A 79 -21.09 -4.15 4.29
CA THR A 79 -21.39 -5.58 4.32
C THR A 79 -20.41 -6.33 3.41
N LEU A 80 -20.54 -7.65 3.30
CA LEU A 80 -19.71 -8.42 2.36
C LEU A 80 -19.99 -8.07 0.89
N ASP A 81 -21.21 -7.65 0.57
CA ASP A 81 -21.62 -7.38 -0.81
C ASP A 81 -21.74 -5.87 -1.11
N ASN A 82 -21.54 -5.02 -0.11
CA ASN A 82 -21.63 -3.57 -0.24
C ASN A 82 -20.51 -2.89 0.58
N VAL A 83 -19.64 -2.12 -0.08
CA VAL A 83 -18.56 -1.36 0.58
C VAL A 83 -19.03 -0.02 1.16
N GLY A 84 -20.32 0.31 1.06
CA GLY A 84 -20.89 1.59 1.50
C GLY A 84 -20.75 2.73 0.48
N HIS A 85 -20.05 2.49 -0.64
CA HIS A 85 -19.82 3.47 -1.69
C HIS A 85 -19.95 2.84 -3.07
N LEU A 86 -20.20 3.66 -4.08
CA LEU A 86 -20.25 3.20 -5.47
C LEU A 86 -18.90 2.58 -5.86
N VAL A 87 -18.93 1.34 -6.34
CA VAL A 87 -17.75 0.63 -6.85
C VAL A 87 -17.23 1.34 -8.09
N TYR A 88 -15.90 1.39 -8.23
CA TYR A 88 -15.25 1.86 -9.44
C TYR A 88 -14.88 0.62 -10.26
N SER A 89 -15.70 0.32 -11.26
CA SER A 89 -15.60 -0.90 -12.05
C SER A 89 -14.55 -0.81 -13.16
N SER A 90 -14.26 -1.94 -13.78
CA SER A 90 -13.44 -1.98 -15.01
C SER A 90 -14.08 -1.23 -16.17
N GLU A 91 -15.41 -1.16 -16.22
CA GLU A 91 -16.14 -0.36 -17.20
C GLU A 91 -15.95 1.14 -16.94
N ASP A 92 -16.05 1.58 -15.68
CA ASP A 92 -15.75 2.96 -15.30
C ASP A 92 -14.33 3.37 -15.68
N TYR A 93 -13.35 2.47 -15.49
CA TYR A 93 -11.98 2.68 -15.91
C TYR A 93 -11.87 2.91 -17.42
N ASN A 94 -12.44 2.01 -18.22
CA ASN A 94 -12.37 2.11 -19.67
C ASN A 94 -13.06 3.37 -20.19
N ASN A 95 -14.18 3.75 -19.57
CA ASN A 95 -14.86 5.01 -19.87
C ASN A 95 -13.97 6.22 -19.55
N ASP A 96 -13.33 6.25 -18.37
CA ASP A 96 -12.38 7.30 -18.00
C ASP A 96 -11.19 7.35 -18.98
N ILE A 97 -10.62 6.22 -19.38
CA ILE A 97 -9.54 6.16 -20.37
C ILE A 97 -9.98 6.74 -21.72
N GLY A 98 -11.17 6.38 -22.22
CA GLY A 98 -11.72 6.93 -23.47
C GLY A 98 -11.97 8.45 -23.38
N MET A 99 -12.36 8.94 -22.20
CA MET A 99 -12.51 10.37 -21.95
C MET A 99 -11.16 11.10 -21.86
N PHE A 100 -10.13 10.45 -21.30
CA PHE A 100 -8.85 11.07 -20.95
C PHE A 100 -7.73 10.88 -21.97
N THR A 101 -7.95 10.14 -23.05
CA THR A 101 -6.95 9.93 -24.10
C THR A 101 -7.37 10.53 -25.43
N ARG A 102 -6.42 11.10 -26.16
CA ARG A 102 -6.61 11.58 -27.54
C ARG A 102 -5.48 11.07 -28.41
N GLU A 103 -5.84 10.28 -29.42
CA GLU A 103 -4.89 9.78 -30.41
C GLU A 103 -4.79 10.78 -31.58
N ILE A 104 -3.55 11.10 -31.97
CA ILE A 104 -3.24 12.05 -33.02
C ILE A 104 -2.33 11.37 -34.03
N LEU A 105 -2.72 11.40 -35.30
CA LEU A 105 -1.88 10.98 -36.41
C LEU A 105 -0.92 12.12 -36.77
N VAL A 106 0.36 11.89 -36.61
CA VAL A 106 1.44 12.76 -37.09
C VAL A 106 1.89 12.20 -38.43
N ASP A 107 1.55 12.86 -39.52
CA ASP A 107 1.77 12.41 -40.90
C ASP A 107 2.86 13.23 -41.62
N THR A 108 3.19 14.41 -41.13
CA THR A 108 4.15 15.32 -41.75
C THR A 108 5.30 15.70 -40.80
N ALA A 109 6.49 15.90 -41.37
CA ALA A 109 7.65 16.37 -40.63
C ALA A 109 7.45 17.79 -40.06
N GLU A 110 6.61 18.61 -40.69
CA GLU A 110 6.21 19.92 -40.15
C GLU A 110 5.43 19.75 -38.84
N MET A 111 4.38 18.93 -38.83
CA MET A 111 3.58 18.66 -37.63
C MET A 111 4.43 18.08 -36.51
N LEU A 112 5.28 17.09 -36.81
CA LEU A 112 6.21 16.50 -35.82
C LEU A 112 7.10 17.57 -35.19
N ARG A 113 7.75 18.42 -36.00
CA ARG A 113 8.62 19.51 -35.51
C ARG A 113 7.83 20.51 -34.68
N THR A 114 6.62 20.87 -35.08
CA THR A 114 5.79 21.82 -34.32
C THR A 114 5.38 21.24 -32.96
N ILE A 115 4.92 19.99 -32.92
CA ILE A 115 4.56 19.31 -31.66
C ILE A 115 5.79 19.22 -30.75
N ALA A 116 6.92 18.70 -31.26
CA ALA A 116 8.13 18.51 -30.48
C ALA A 116 8.66 19.83 -29.88
N ARG A 117 8.64 20.93 -30.64
CA ARG A 117 9.05 22.26 -30.15
C ARG A 117 8.16 22.83 -29.04
N ASN A 118 6.91 22.36 -28.95
CA ASN A 118 5.97 22.81 -27.93
C ASN A 118 5.86 21.81 -26.76
N LEU A 119 6.68 20.76 -26.72
CA LEU A 119 6.67 19.77 -25.63
C LEU A 119 7.78 20.07 -24.61
N GLU A 120 7.40 20.40 -23.38
CA GLU A 120 8.33 20.58 -22.27
C GLU A 120 8.08 19.60 -21.12
N TYR A 121 9.14 19.22 -20.43
CA TYR A 121 9.04 18.33 -19.28
C TYR A 121 8.53 19.07 -18.04
N SER A 122 7.38 18.64 -17.50
CA SER A 122 6.85 19.07 -16.21
C SER A 122 7.30 18.11 -15.10
N ARG A 123 7.96 18.65 -14.06
CA ARG A 123 8.30 17.89 -12.85
C ARG A 123 7.08 17.57 -12.00
N LEU A 124 6.08 18.45 -11.99
CA LEU A 124 4.87 18.30 -11.17
C LEU A 124 4.01 17.15 -11.67
N ASP A 125 3.83 17.07 -12.99
CA ASP A 125 2.95 16.10 -13.64
C ASP A 125 3.73 14.94 -14.31
N ARG A 126 5.05 14.90 -14.07
CA ARG A 126 6.02 13.87 -14.49
C ARG A 126 5.88 13.41 -15.95
N GLY A 127 6.02 14.34 -16.90
CA GLY A 127 6.01 13.99 -18.33
C GLY A 127 6.14 15.20 -19.27
N ARG A 128 6.14 14.97 -20.58
CA ARG A 128 6.25 16.03 -21.60
C ARG A 128 4.86 16.60 -21.91
N HIS A 129 4.65 17.90 -21.72
CA HIS A 129 3.37 18.58 -21.89
C HIS A 129 3.46 19.66 -22.95
N LEU A 130 2.33 19.91 -23.63
CA LEU A 130 2.22 21.02 -24.55
C LEU A 130 2.23 22.36 -23.80
N THR A 131 3.12 23.27 -24.21
CA THR A 131 3.27 24.60 -23.61
C THR A 131 2.33 25.65 -24.20
N ALA A 132 1.79 25.38 -25.38
CA ALA A 132 0.85 26.23 -26.10
C ALA A 132 -0.26 25.42 -26.78
N ASP A 133 -1.38 26.07 -27.08
CA ASP A 133 -2.41 25.50 -27.95
C ASP A 133 -1.88 25.40 -29.38
N LEU A 134 -2.19 24.29 -30.06
CA LEU A 134 -1.90 24.10 -31.49
C LEU A 134 -3.22 23.82 -32.23
N PRO A 135 -4.08 24.84 -32.46
CA PRO A 135 -5.42 24.66 -33.01
C PRO A 135 -5.44 23.95 -34.36
N ARG A 136 -4.43 24.19 -35.21
CA ARG A 136 -4.27 23.53 -36.52
C ARG A 136 -4.27 22.00 -36.42
N TYR A 137 -3.85 21.45 -35.29
CA TYR A 137 -3.77 20.02 -35.02
C TYR A 137 -4.78 19.54 -33.98
N GLY A 138 -5.70 20.39 -33.54
CA GLY A 138 -6.68 20.07 -32.49
C GLY A 138 -6.06 19.81 -31.11
N LEU A 139 -4.83 20.25 -30.88
CA LEU A 139 -4.07 20.02 -29.65
C LEU A 139 -4.16 21.24 -28.73
N ARG A 140 -4.22 21.00 -27.42
CA ARG A 140 -4.33 22.06 -26.41
C ARG A 140 -3.16 22.07 -25.43
N LYS A 141 -2.88 23.24 -24.86
CA LYS A 141 -1.92 23.44 -23.79
C LYS A 141 -2.21 22.49 -22.62
N ASN A 142 -1.15 22.05 -21.95
CA ASN A 142 -1.14 21.11 -20.84
C ASN A 142 -1.53 19.65 -21.18
N TRP A 143 -1.82 19.31 -22.43
CA TRP A 143 -1.94 17.90 -22.80
C TRP A 143 -0.58 17.22 -22.69
N ARG A 144 -0.54 16.06 -22.05
CA ARG A 144 0.70 15.32 -21.80
C ARG A 144 0.89 14.23 -22.85
N LEU A 145 2.06 14.14 -23.45
CA LEU A 145 2.40 13.04 -24.35
C LEU A 145 2.57 11.74 -23.54
N GLU A 146 1.78 10.72 -23.88
CA GLU A 146 1.82 9.41 -23.26
C GLU A 146 2.72 8.44 -24.03
N PRO A 147 3.40 7.53 -23.31
CA PRO A 147 4.01 6.38 -23.95
C PRO A 147 2.92 5.46 -24.53
N SER A 148 3.24 4.82 -25.64
CA SER A 148 2.34 3.87 -26.33
C SER A 148 3.16 2.78 -27.01
N ARG A 149 2.53 1.73 -27.52
CA ARG A 149 3.22 0.64 -28.22
C ARG A 149 4.08 1.12 -29.40
N ARG A 150 3.67 2.19 -30.08
CA ARG A 150 4.42 2.80 -31.20
C ARG A 150 5.43 3.87 -30.76
N LEU A 151 5.28 4.40 -29.55
CA LEU A 151 6.22 5.35 -28.95
C LEU A 151 6.44 5.00 -27.47
N PRO A 152 7.20 3.93 -27.16
CA PRO A 152 7.37 3.50 -25.77
C PRO A 152 8.17 4.52 -24.94
N ASP A 153 9.19 5.15 -25.54
CA ASP A 153 9.95 6.25 -24.94
C ASP A 153 9.56 7.58 -25.60
N VAL A 154 8.79 8.41 -24.87
CA VAL A 154 8.32 9.72 -25.34
C VAL A 154 9.43 10.74 -25.62
N SER A 155 10.67 10.47 -25.18
CA SER A 155 11.84 11.29 -25.56
C SER A 155 12.39 10.95 -26.95
N GLN A 156 11.89 9.88 -27.58
CA GLN A 156 12.31 9.47 -28.92
C GLN A 156 11.38 9.97 -30.02
N LEU A 157 10.39 10.81 -29.70
CA LEU A 157 9.38 11.30 -30.63
C LEU A 157 10.02 11.89 -31.90
N GLU A 158 11.06 12.71 -31.71
CA GLU A 158 11.77 13.43 -32.76
C GLU A 158 12.51 12.53 -33.75
N TYR A 159 12.75 11.27 -33.39
CA TYR A 159 13.50 10.29 -34.18
C TYR A 159 12.62 9.20 -34.78
N GLN A 160 11.30 9.26 -34.58
CA GLN A 160 10.39 8.28 -35.14
C GLN A 160 10.12 8.50 -36.63
N GLU A 161 9.85 7.42 -37.35
CA GLU A 161 9.40 7.46 -38.74
C GLU A 161 7.92 7.86 -38.83
N LEU A 162 7.57 8.54 -39.93
CA LEU A 162 6.21 8.97 -40.23
C LEU A 162 5.56 8.06 -41.28
N PRO A 163 4.23 7.83 -41.20
CA PRO A 163 3.29 8.40 -40.24
C PRO A 163 3.32 7.69 -38.87
N LEU A 164 3.21 8.47 -37.79
CA LEU A 164 3.22 7.99 -36.41
C LEU A 164 1.91 8.36 -35.70
N ARG A 165 1.32 7.41 -34.99
CA ARG A 165 0.22 7.73 -34.06
C ARG A 165 0.78 7.96 -32.66
N VAL A 166 0.42 9.08 -32.06
CA VAL A 166 0.82 9.45 -30.70
C VAL A 166 -0.41 9.65 -29.84
N ILE A 167 -0.29 9.39 -28.54
CA ILE A 167 -1.40 9.51 -27.58
C ILE A 167 -1.11 10.67 -26.64
N PHE A 168 -2.10 11.51 -26.43
CA PHE A 168 -2.09 12.57 -25.42
C PHE A 168 -3.05 12.24 -24.27
N TRP A 169 -2.56 12.39 -23.05
CA TRP A 169 -3.37 12.40 -21.83
C TRP A 169 -3.94 13.80 -21.60
N ILE A 170 -5.26 13.86 -21.47
CA ILE A 170 -6.03 15.11 -21.42
C ILE A 170 -6.86 15.24 -20.14
N ALA A 171 -6.71 14.31 -19.18
CA ALA A 171 -7.46 14.38 -17.93
C ALA A 171 -7.10 15.63 -17.12
N PRO A 172 -8.05 16.19 -16.36
CA PRO A 172 -7.75 17.26 -15.42
C PRO A 172 -6.84 16.77 -14.28
N ARG A 173 -6.16 17.70 -13.61
CA ARG A 173 -5.15 17.39 -12.57
C ARG A 173 -5.73 16.63 -11.37
N ASP A 174 -7.01 16.79 -11.09
CA ASP A 174 -7.76 16.17 -10.00
C ASP A 174 -8.47 14.87 -10.42
N ALA A 175 -8.36 14.45 -11.69
CA ALA A 175 -8.97 13.22 -12.18
C ALA A 175 -8.50 11.99 -11.38
N ARG A 176 -9.37 10.98 -11.26
CA ARG A 176 -9.07 9.70 -10.62
C ARG A 176 -7.89 8.95 -11.23
N LEU A 177 -7.76 9.02 -12.55
CA LEU A 177 -6.67 8.38 -13.27
C LEU A 177 -5.59 9.37 -13.64
N THR A 178 -4.37 8.88 -13.68
CA THR A 178 -3.18 9.61 -14.08
C THR A 178 -2.57 9.10 -15.36
N HIS A 179 -2.90 7.88 -15.81
CA HIS A 179 -2.48 7.29 -17.11
C HIS A 179 -3.25 5.97 -17.34
N MET A 180 -3.10 5.38 -18.53
CA MET A 180 -3.66 4.08 -18.89
C MET A 180 -2.70 2.94 -18.58
N CYS A 181 -3.18 1.83 -18.02
CA CYS A 181 -2.39 0.62 -17.80
C CYS A 181 -2.37 -0.29 -19.04
N PRO A 182 -1.20 -0.67 -19.58
CA PRO A 182 -1.14 -1.59 -20.72
C PRO A 182 -1.54 -3.02 -20.33
N LEU A 183 -1.43 -3.42 -19.06
CA LEU A 183 -1.82 -4.77 -18.63
C LEU A 183 -3.32 -5.04 -18.84
N PHE A 184 -4.17 -4.00 -18.84
CA PHE A 184 -5.61 -4.14 -19.09
C PHE A 184 -5.96 -4.36 -20.56
N SER A 185 -4.99 -4.37 -21.48
CA SER A 185 -5.21 -4.87 -22.84
C SER A 185 -5.18 -6.40 -22.91
N LEU A 186 -4.66 -7.08 -21.88
CA LEU A 186 -4.70 -8.53 -21.79
C LEU A 186 -6.11 -9.01 -21.44
N GLU A 187 -6.60 -9.99 -22.19
CA GLU A 187 -7.90 -10.58 -21.95
C GLU A 187 -7.99 -11.18 -20.53
N GLY A 188 -9.06 -10.82 -19.80
CA GLY A 188 -9.28 -11.29 -18.43
C GLY A 188 -8.49 -10.56 -17.35
N VAL A 189 -7.60 -9.62 -17.71
CA VAL A 189 -6.86 -8.80 -16.73
C VAL A 189 -7.61 -7.49 -16.48
N THR A 190 -7.96 -7.25 -15.22
CA THR A 190 -8.76 -6.10 -14.78
C THR A 190 -8.26 -5.55 -13.44
N GLN A 191 -8.91 -4.51 -12.91
CA GLN A 191 -8.63 -4.02 -11.55
C GLN A 191 -8.90 -5.08 -10.47
N ASP A 192 -9.79 -6.04 -10.75
CA ASP A 192 -10.09 -7.13 -9.84
C ASP A 192 -9.04 -8.25 -9.88
N SER A 193 -8.15 -8.25 -10.87
CA SER A 193 -7.04 -9.21 -10.99
C SER A 193 -5.98 -9.06 -9.90
N TRP A 194 -5.99 -7.94 -9.17
CA TRP A 194 -4.99 -7.60 -8.17
C TRP A 194 -5.37 -8.06 -6.76
N SER A 195 -4.42 -8.72 -6.10
CA SER A 195 -4.55 -9.07 -4.69
C SER A 195 -4.19 -7.90 -3.79
N ILE A 196 -5.04 -7.67 -2.80
CA ILE A 196 -4.80 -6.65 -1.76
C ILE A 196 -3.96 -7.31 -0.67
N ASP A 197 -2.70 -6.90 -0.58
CA ASP A 197 -1.76 -7.41 0.42
C ASP A 197 -2.19 -7.07 1.85
N ILE A 198 -2.26 -8.11 2.70
CA ILE A 198 -2.61 -7.97 4.12
C ILE A 198 -1.59 -7.18 4.91
N MET A 199 -0.31 -7.24 4.53
CA MET A 199 0.71 -6.47 5.22
C MET A 199 0.46 -4.97 5.09
N HIS A 200 0.06 -4.46 3.93
CA HIS A 200 -0.29 -3.06 3.75
C HIS A 200 -1.70 -2.69 4.23
N ALA A 201 -2.66 -3.60 4.07
CA ALA A 201 -4.06 -3.35 4.43
C ALA A 201 -4.32 -3.46 5.94
N TRP A 202 -3.59 -4.32 6.66
CA TRP A 202 -3.78 -4.58 8.08
C TRP A 202 -2.56 -4.21 8.93
N HIS A 203 -1.43 -4.90 8.73
CA HIS A 203 -0.29 -4.84 9.65
C HIS A 203 0.39 -3.47 9.69
N LEU A 204 0.78 -2.93 8.53
CA LEU A 204 1.35 -1.58 8.35
C LEU A 204 0.28 -0.48 8.27
N GLY A 205 -0.96 -0.83 8.59
CA GLY A 205 -2.12 0.04 8.48
C GLY A 205 -2.84 0.18 9.81
N PRO A 206 -4.12 -0.25 9.91
CA PRO A 206 -4.91 -0.07 11.12
C PRO A 206 -4.32 -0.70 12.38
N MET A 207 -3.64 -1.84 12.28
CA MET A 207 -3.02 -2.50 13.43
C MET A 207 -1.94 -1.60 14.06
N GLN A 208 -1.02 -1.08 13.26
CA GLN A 208 0.03 -0.17 13.74
C GLN A 208 -0.53 1.14 14.30
N GLN A 209 -1.58 1.69 13.67
CA GLN A 209 -2.26 2.89 14.17
C GLN A 209 -2.92 2.66 15.52
N PHE A 210 -3.55 1.49 15.70
CA PHE A 210 -4.12 1.10 16.98
C PHE A 210 -3.05 0.90 18.06
N ILE A 211 -1.97 0.18 17.75
CA ILE A 211 -0.87 -0.03 18.71
C ILE A 211 -0.28 1.31 19.14
N SER A 212 -0.04 2.24 18.20
CA SER A 212 0.45 3.59 18.52
C SER A 212 -0.52 4.34 19.43
N LEU A 213 -1.82 4.34 19.12
CA LEU A 213 -2.86 4.96 19.96
C LEU A 213 -2.87 4.38 21.38
N ALA A 214 -2.80 3.05 21.51
CA ALA A 214 -2.78 2.38 22.80
C ALA A 214 -1.52 2.73 23.59
N MET A 215 -0.34 2.71 22.96
CA MET A 215 0.93 3.07 23.59
C MET A 215 0.96 4.51 24.09
N HIS A 216 0.49 5.46 23.29
CA HIS A 216 0.32 6.86 23.74
C HIS A 216 -0.66 6.97 24.90
N SER A 217 -1.73 6.18 24.90
CA SER A 217 -2.69 6.15 26.00
C SER A 217 -2.09 5.59 27.29
N PHE A 218 -1.26 4.54 27.21
CA PHE A 218 -0.52 4.01 28.37
C PHE A 218 0.43 5.05 28.94
N ILE A 219 1.21 5.71 28.09
CA ILE A 219 2.17 6.76 28.49
C ILE A 219 1.44 7.94 29.15
N ALA A 220 0.31 8.37 28.59
CA ALA A 220 -0.46 9.50 29.11
C ALA A 220 -1.23 9.19 30.41
N SER A 221 -1.46 7.91 30.74
CA SER A 221 -2.27 7.52 31.89
C SER A 221 -1.63 7.75 33.25
N GLY A 222 -0.31 7.94 33.30
CA GLY A 222 0.44 8.02 34.56
C GLY A 222 0.55 6.69 35.33
N VAL A 223 -0.04 5.58 34.84
CA VAL A 223 0.08 4.25 35.47
C VAL A 223 1.54 3.78 35.50
N PHE A 224 2.29 4.08 34.44
CA PHE A 224 3.69 3.68 34.27
C PHE A 224 4.69 4.76 34.67
N SER A 225 4.21 5.93 35.10
CA SER A 225 5.05 7.07 35.45
C SER A 225 5.31 7.11 36.95
N PRO A 226 6.53 7.44 37.40
CA PRO A 226 6.78 7.66 38.81
C PRO A 226 6.01 8.89 39.32
N ARG A 227 5.45 8.80 40.54
CA ARG A 227 4.80 9.92 41.21
C ARG A 227 5.87 10.85 41.80
N SER A 228 6.41 11.76 41.00
CA SER A 228 7.39 12.76 41.44
C SER A 228 6.97 14.16 40.99
N VAL A 229 7.22 15.17 41.83
CA VAL A 229 6.68 16.54 41.68
C VAL A 229 7.61 17.46 40.86
N ASN A 230 8.82 17.01 40.51
CA ASN A 230 9.87 17.84 39.90
C ASN A 230 10.45 17.25 38.61
N ILE A 231 9.65 16.52 37.83
CA ILE A 231 10.10 15.91 36.56
C ILE A 231 9.36 16.59 35.42
N GLU A 232 10.07 16.95 34.35
CA GLU A 232 9.45 17.54 33.17
C GLU A 232 8.50 16.55 32.48
N ALA A 233 7.48 17.06 31.78
CA ALA A 233 6.49 16.21 31.11
C ALA A 233 7.12 15.29 30.04
N SER A 234 8.16 15.77 29.34
CA SER A 234 8.95 14.98 28.39
C SER A 234 9.66 13.81 29.08
N GLU A 235 10.33 14.07 30.19
CA GLU A 235 11.03 13.06 30.99
C GLU A 235 10.05 12.03 31.59
N LEU A 236 8.87 12.46 32.05
CA LEU A 236 7.83 11.55 32.53
C LEU A 236 7.38 10.57 31.43
N ARG A 237 7.26 11.03 30.18
CA ARG A 237 6.91 10.16 29.05
C ARG A 237 8.02 9.15 28.75
N GLU A 238 9.28 9.57 28.83
CA GLU A 238 10.42 8.66 28.64
C GLU A 238 10.50 7.60 29.75
N LEU A 239 10.26 7.99 31.00
CA LEU A 239 10.21 7.07 32.14
C LEU A 239 9.05 6.07 32.02
N ALA A 240 7.86 6.53 31.61
CA ALA A 240 6.73 5.65 31.33
C ALA A 240 7.07 4.63 30.24
N LEU A 241 7.71 5.09 29.15
CA LEU A 241 8.15 4.21 28.08
C LEU A 241 9.20 3.20 28.57
N LEU A 242 10.14 3.60 29.44
CA LEU A 242 11.11 2.69 30.03
C LEU A 242 10.44 1.57 30.85
N ALA A 243 9.42 1.91 31.64
CA ALA A 243 8.63 0.91 32.37
C ALA A 243 7.88 -0.03 31.41
N ILE A 244 7.20 0.51 30.39
CA ILE A 244 6.50 -0.29 29.37
C ILE A 244 7.49 -1.21 28.61
N LYS A 245 8.71 -0.75 28.35
CA LYS A 245 9.76 -1.57 27.72
C LYS A 245 10.21 -2.73 28.61
N ALA A 246 10.33 -2.51 29.92
CA ALA A 246 10.66 -3.58 30.85
C ALA A 246 9.57 -4.67 30.81
N GLU A 247 8.30 -4.26 30.85
CA GLU A 247 7.15 -5.17 30.70
C GLU A 247 7.17 -5.91 29.36
N LEU A 248 7.45 -5.22 28.26
CA LEU A 248 7.52 -5.81 26.91
C LEU A 248 8.57 -6.93 26.83
N PHE A 249 9.78 -6.68 27.32
CA PHE A 249 10.84 -7.69 27.25
C PHE A 249 10.59 -8.85 28.21
N GLN A 250 9.95 -8.61 29.35
CA GLN A 250 9.50 -9.67 30.24
C GLN A 250 8.38 -10.51 29.60
N PHE A 251 7.42 -9.86 28.95
CA PHE A 251 6.37 -10.52 28.18
C PHE A 251 6.95 -11.41 27.07
N TYR A 252 7.88 -10.90 26.27
CA TYR A 252 8.56 -11.71 25.24
C TYR A 252 9.37 -12.87 25.83
N LYS A 253 10.06 -12.64 26.96
CA LYS A 253 10.77 -13.72 27.66
C LYS A 253 9.81 -14.83 28.11
N ASN A 254 8.64 -14.46 28.61
CA ASN A 254 7.61 -15.42 29.01
C ASN A 254 7.02 -16.16 27.81
N LEU A 255 6.70 -15.46 26.71
CA LEU A 255 6.22 -16.12 25.49
C LEU A 255 7.25 -17.12 24.94
N ARG A 256 8.54 -16.75 24.93
CA ARG A 256 9.59 -17.69 24.52
C ARG A 256 9.68 -18.92 25.41
N SER A 257 9.32 -18.86 26.69
CA SER A 257 9.37 -20.06 27.54
C SER A 257 8.10 -20.90 27.47
N THR A 258 6.94 -20.30 27.19
CA THR A 258 5.64 -20.98 27.30
C THR A 258 4.98 -21.32 25.95
N ASP A 259 5.27 -20.56 24.89
CA ASP A 259 4.63 -20.69 23.58
C ASP A 259 5.64 -21.30 22.58
N GLN A 260 5.43 -22.56 22.20
CA GLN A 260 6.30 -23.25 21.24
C GLN A 260 6.26 -22.56 19.87
N ARG A 261 5.09 -22.14 19.41
CA ARG A 261 4.94 -21.48 18.11
C ARG A 261 5.66 -20.14 18.09
N TRP A 262 5.63 -19.40 19.20
CA TRP A 262 6.40 -18.17 19.35
C TRP A 262 7.91 -18.42 19.29
N ARG A 263 8.42 -19.48 19.92
CA ARG A 263 9.86 -19.83 19.82
C ARG A 263 10.31 -20.06 18.39
N GLU A 264 9.45 -20.67 17.57
CA GLU A 264 9.79 -21.02 16.20
C GLU A 264 9.61 -19.85 15.22
N LYS A 265 8.55 -19.05 15.39
CA LYS A 265 8.10 -18.06 14.39
C LYS A 265 7.76 -16.68 14.95
N GLY A 266 7.96 -16.44 16.24
CA GLY A 266 7.67 -15.17 16.90
C GLY A 266 8.53 -14.04 16.35
N SER A 267 7.96 -12.83 16.29
CA SER A 267 8.66 -11.63 15.84
C SER A 267 8.61 -10.57 16.92
N GLU A 268 9.78 -10.06 17.27
CA GLU A 268 9.98 -9.14 18.40
C GLU A 268 10.62 -7.85 17.92
N VAL A 269 10.18 -6.72 18.48
CA VAL A 269 10.95 -5.49 18.37
C VAL A 269 12.19 -5.57 19.25
N TRP A 270 13.35 -5.24 18.68
CA TRP A 270 14.61 -5.24 19.42
C TRP A 270 14.73 -4.04 20.37
N ASN A 271 14.08 -2.94 20.01
CA ASN A 271 14.02 -1.73 20.83
C ASN A 271 12.67 -1.05 20.56
N LEU A 272 12.11 -0.40 21.57
CA LEU A 272 10.94 0.46 21.45
C LEU A 272 11.35 1.88 21.85
N THR A 273 11.03 2.87 21.03
CA THR A 273 11.41 4.27 21.26
C THR A 273 10.21 5.18 21.04
N MET A 274 10.24 6.40 21.58
CA MET A 274 9.20 7.41 21.32
C MET A 274 9.07 7.69 19.82
N GLY A 275 10.21 7.78 19.10
CA GLY A 275 10.22 7.95 17.65
C GLY A 275 9.58 6.77 16.90
N MET A 276 9.68 5.55 17.45
CA MET A 276 9.00 4.40 16.88
C MET A 276 7.49 4.45 17.08
N ILE A 277 7.02 4.84 18.27
CA ILE A 277 5.58 4.93 18.60
C ILE A 277 4.88 5.98 17.72
N GLY A 278 5.61 7.00 17.27
CA GLY A 278 5.07 8.06 16.41
C GLY A 278 4.44 9.20 17.21
N ASN A 279 3.71 10.08 16.54
CA ASN A 279 3.05 11.23 17.19
C ASN A 279 1.56 10.98 17.48
N GLU A 280 0.97 11.84 18.33
CA GLU A 280 -0.44 11.76 18.74
C GLU A 280 -1.42 12.24 17.66
N ASP A 281 -0.95 12.96 16.64
CA ASP A 281 -1.81 13.46 15.56
C ASP A 281 -2.12 12.37 14.51
N THR A 282 -1.13 11.50 14.25
CA THR A 282 -1.19 10.54 13.13
C THR A 282 -1.08 9.09 13.55
N TYR A 283 -0.63 8.82 14.78
CA TYR A 283 -0.45 7.46 15.33
C TYR A 283 0.35 6.54 14.39
N ASN A 284 1.50 7.01 13.93
CA ASN A 284 2.31 6.34 12.92
C ASN A 284 3.44 5.47 13.52
N LEU A 285 3.08 4.31 14.06
CA LEU A 285 4.07 3.33 14.53
C LEU A 285 4.99 2.87 13.38
N SER A 286 6.30 2.89 13.60
CA SER A 286 7.32 2.45 12.62
C SER A 286 7.95 1.11 12.99
N ALA A 287 7.12 0.10 13.22
CA ALA A 287 7.55 -1.29 13.40
C ALA A 287 7.57 -2.02 12.05
N LYS A 288 8.27 -3.15 11.97
CA LYS A 288 8.09 -4.06 10.82
C LYS A 288 6.71 -4.71 10.89
N ALA A 289 6.17 -5.11 9.75
CA ALA A 289 4.87 -5.77 9.68
C ALA A 289 4.80 -7.02 10.57
N ALA A 290 5.83 -7.88 10.54
CA ALA A 290 5.89 -9.07 11.39
C ALA A 290 5.94 -8.73 12.89
N GLU A 291 6.68 -7.69 13.28
CA GLU A 291 6.82 -7.24 14.67
C GLU A 291 5.49 -6.69 15.23
N SER A 292 4.59 -6.25 14.36
CA SER A 292 3.29 -5.66 14.75
C SER A 292 2.36 -6.70 15.38
N HIS A 293 2.44 -7.97 14.98
CA HIS A 293 1.70 -9.05 15.64
C HIS A 293 2.14 -9.24 17.11
N GLY A 294 3.46 -9.21 17.35
CA GLY A 294 4.02 -9.30 18.69
C GLY A 294 3.58 -8.16 19.58
N LEU A 295 3.63 -6.94 19.04
CA LEU A 295 3.17 -5.74 19.73
C LEU A 295 1.66 -5.74 19.99
N LEU A 296 0.83 -6.25 19.07
CA LEU A 296 -0.61 -6.39 19.32
C LEU A 296 -0.90 -7.31 20.50
N ARG A 297 -0.24 -8.48 20.55
CA ARG A 297 -0.37 -9.42 21.68
C ARG A 297 0.08 -8.78 22.99
N PHE A 298 1.16 -8.01 22.96
CA PHE A 298 1.65 -7.28 24.13
C PHE A 298 0.66 -6.20 24.60
N VAL A 299 0.11 -5.40 23.68
CA VAL A 299 -0.90 -4.38 23.99
C VAL A 299 -2.12 -5.00 24.65
N LEU A 300 -2.63 -6.11 24.10
CA LEU A 300 -3.76 -6.85 24.67
C LEU A 300 -3.42 -7.37 26.08
N TRP A 301 -2.25 -7.98 26.24
CA TRP A 301 -1.78 -8.48 27.53
C TRP A 301 -1.69 -7.36 28.58
N LEU A 302 -1.15 -6.20 28.21
CA LEU A 302 -0.97 -5.06 29.12
C LEU A 302 -2.33 -4.45 29.51
N LEU A 303 -3.28 -4.34 28.57
CA LEU A 303 -4.66 -3.92 28.83
C LEU A 303 -5.37 -4.81 29.84
N HIS A 304 -5.19 -6.14 29.75
CA HIS A 304 -5.76 -7.06 30.72
C HIS A 304 -5.01 -7.06 32.06
N THR A 305 -3.68 -7.01 32.03
CA THR A 305 -2.84 -7.08 33.24
C THR A 305 -3.05 -5.88 34.16
N TYR A 306 -3.23 -4.69 33.57
CA TYR A 306 -3.45 -3.45 34.30
C TYR A 306 -4.91 -2.98 34.26
N ALA A 307 -5.86 -3.87 33.98
CA ALA A 307 -7.28 -3.53 33.84
C ALA A 307 -7.83 -2.78 35.07
N ASP A 308 -7.48 -3.21 36.27
CA ASP A 308 -7.90 -2.57 37.52
C ASP A 308 -7.31 -1.17 37.70
N GLU A 309 -6.06 -0.94 37.28
CA GLU A 309 -5.42 0.38 37.34
C GLU A 309 -5.99 1.33 36.29
N PHE A 310 -6.35 0.82 35.12
CA PHE A 310 -7.04 1.59 34.09
C PHE A 310 -8.49 1.92 34.47
N ALA A 311 -9.18 1.04 35.20
CA ALA A 311 -10.53 1.29 35.71
C ALA A 311 -10.58 2.37 36.79
N LYS A 312 -9.47 2.61 37.51
CA LYS A 312 -9.34 3.68 38.52
C LYS A 312 -9.05 5.06 37.92
N GLN A 313 -8.80 5.15 36.61
CA GLN A 313 -8.57 6.42 35.93
C GLN A 313 -9.86 7.27 35.91
N PRO A 314 -9.76 8.59 35.65
CA PRO A 314 -10.95 9.42 35.43
C PRO A 314 -11.88 8.82 34.37
N ASP A 315 -13.19 8.99 34.53
CA ASP A 315 -14.22 8.30 33.75
C ASP A 315 -13.98 8.27 32.24
N GLU A 316 -13.54 9.39 31.66
CA GLU A 316 -13.23 9.49 30.23
C GLU A 316 -12.08 8.56 29.80
N LEU A 317 -11.02 8.52 30.60
CA LEU A 317 -9.83 7.72 30.33
C LEU A 317 -10.09 6.23 30.64
N ALA A 318 -10.83 5.92 31.71
CA ALA A 318 -11.27 4.56 32.00
C ALA A 318 -12.14 4.01 30.87
N ARG A 319 -13.08 4.81 30.34
CA ARG A 319 -13.88 4.46 29.17
C ARG A 319 -13.01 4.24 27.93
N LYS A 320 -12.02 5.10 27.69
CA LYS A 320 -11.07 4.94 26.59
C LYS A 320 -10.32 3.60 26.70
N PHE A 321 -9.84 3.22 27.88
CA PHE A 321 -9.18 1.93 28.07
C PHE A 321 -10.11 0.74 27.85
N ALA A 322 -11.37 0.80 28.31
CA ALA A 322 -12.36 -0.23 28.00
C ALA A 322 -12.58 -0.40 26.49
N LEU A 323 -12.61 0.70 25.73
CA LEU A 323 -12.68 0.66 24.27
C LEU A 323 -11.42 0.06 23.65
N LEU A 324 -10.24 0.45 24.12
CA LEU A 324 -8.95 -0.08 23.64
C LEU A 324 -8.82 -1.59 23.89
N THR A 325 -9.28 -2.10 25.05
CA THR A 325 -9.33 -3.54 25.34
C THR A 325 -10.21 -4.26 24.34
N ALA A 326 -11.44 -3.79 24.12
CA ALA A 326 -12.35 -4.40 23.17
C ALA A 326 -11.85 -4.29 21.70
N CYS A 327 -11.07 -3.26 21.36
CA CYS A 327 -10.36 -3.18 20.08
C CYS A 327 -9.29 -4.27 19.97
N ALA A 328 -8.43 -4.39 20.98
CA ALA A 328 -7.34 -5.36 20.99
C ALA A 328 -7.86 -6.79 20.88
N GLU A 329 -8.94 -7.13 21.60
CA GLU A 329 -9.62 -8.42 21.52
C GLU A 329 -10.13 -8.70 20.10
N ALA A 330 -10.82 -7.74 19.48
CA ALA A 330 -11.34 -7.89 18.13
C ALA A 330 -10.21 -8.05 17.09
N ALA A 331 -9.14 -7.24 17.21
CA ALA A 331 -7.96 -7.34 16.35
C ALA A 331 -7.22 -8.67 16.52
N HIS A 332 -7.10 -9.16 17.76
CA HIS A 332 -6.46 -10.44 18.03
C HIS A 332 -7.28 -11.62 17.47
N ALA A 333 -8.60 -11.60 17.64
CA ALA A 333 -9.50 -12.60 17.07
C ALA A 333 -9.48 -12.59 15.52
N MET A 334 -9.28 -11.41 14.90
CA MET A 334 -9.06 -11.35 13.44
C MET A 334 -7.77 -12.06 13.05
N ASP A 335 -6.67 -11.79 13.75
CA ASP A 335 -5.39 -12.45 13.50
C ASP A 335 -5.55 -13.96 13.61
N GLU A 336 -6.16 -14.47 14.69
CA GLU A 336 -6.46 -15.90 14.88
C GLU A 336 -7.23 -16.51 13.69
N LEU A 337 -8.27 -15.83 13.22
CA LEU A 337 -9.06 -16.28 12.07
C LEU A 337 -8.24 -16.29 10.77
N LEU A 338 -7.37 -15.30 10.59
CA LEU A 338 -6.47 -15.22 9.44
C LEU A 338 -5.39 -16.30 9.49
N GLU A 339 -4.96 -16.74 10.68
CA GLU A 339 -3.98 -17.81 10.87
C GLU A 339 -4.46 -19.20 10.44
N LEU A 340 -5.76 -19.38 10.23
CA LEU A 340 -6.29 -20.64 9.73
C LEU A 340 -5.64 -21.00 8.38
N GLU A 341 -5.00 -22.17 8.29
CA GLU A 341 -4.25 -22.61 7.11
C GLU A 341 -5.13 -23.02 5.92
N PHE A 342 -6.38 -22.57 5.88
CA PHE A 342 -7.28 -22.82 4.76
C PHE A 342 -6.96 -21.90 3.60
N ARG A 343 -6.74 -22.48 2.41
CA ARG A 343 -6.57 -21.69 1.19
C ARG A 343 -7.81 -20.94 0.77
N GLN A 344 -8.98 -21.54 0.98
CA GLN A 344 -10.26 -20.94 0.64
C GLN A 344 -10.97 -20.48 1.91
N PHE A 345 -11.34 -19.21 1.94
CA PHE A 345 -12.25 -18.70 2.95
C PHE A 345 -13.68 -18.93 2.48
N THR A 346 -14.49 -19.52 3.35
CA THR A 346 -15.94 -19.61 3.12
C THR A 346 -16.54 -18.22 3.29
N ARG A 347 -17.76 -18.03 2.80
CA ARG A 347 -18.52 -16.79 3.07
C ARG A 347 -18.71 -16.55 4.57
N GLN A 348 -18.84 -17.62 5.37
CA GLN A 348 -18.91 -17.53 6.83
C GLN A 348 -17.60 -17.02 7.45
N HIS A 349 -16.44 -17.50 6.98
CA HIS A 349 -15.15 -16.98 7.42
C HIS A 349 -14.99 -15.50 7.07
N CYS A 350 -15.33 -15.11 5.84
CA CYS A 350 -15.26 -13.69 5.43
C CYS A 350 -16.23 -12.83 6.25
N GLN A 351 -17.43 -13.33 6.56
CA GLN A 351 -18.42 -12.61 7.35
C GLN A 351 -17.96 -12.39 8.79
N ALA A 352 -17.37 -13.43 9.40
CA ALA A 352 -16.78 -13.33 10.73
C ALA A 352 -15.61 -12.34 10.75
N LEU A 353 -14.73 -12.40 9.75
CA LEU A 353 -13.61 -11.47 9.61
C LEU A 353 -14.10 -10.03 9.46
N LEU A 354 -15.12 -9.79 8.64
CA LEU A 354 -15.72 -8.47 8.47
C LEU A 354 -16.35 -7.97 9.77
N GLN A 355 -17.09 -8.82 10.51
CA GLN A 355 -17.71 -8.44 11.78
C GLN A 355 -16.68 -8.04 12.83
N LEU A 356 -15.61 -8.84 12.98
CA LEU A 356 -14.50 -8.52 13.87
C LEU A 356 -13.84 -7.20 13.45
N TYR A 357 -13.63 -7.00 12.15
CA TYR A 357 -13.02 -5.77 11.65
C TYR A 357 -13.89 -4.52 11.85
N LEU A 358 -15.18 -4.59 11.55
CA LEU A 358 -16.09 -3.47 11.76
C LEU A 358 -16.26 -3.16 13.25
N ARG A 359 -16.26 -4.19 14.12
CA ARG A 359 -16.21 -4.00 15.58
C ARG A 359 -14.93 -3.29 15.99
N PHE A 360 -13.77 -3.77 15.55
CA PHE A 360 -12.48 -3.12 15.79
C PHE A 360 -12.49 -1.67 15.35
N LEU A 361 -12.89 -1.40 14.09
CA LEU A 361 -12.87 -0.05 13.51
C LEU A 361 -13.80 0.89 14.27
N THR A 362 -15.02 0.45 14.59
CA THR A 362 -16.00 1.25 15.35
C THR A 362 -15.46 1.63 16.73
N LEU A 363 -14.88 0.66 17.45
CA LEU A 363 -14.32 0.89 18.79
C LEU A 363 -13.05 1.75 18.72
N TYR A 364 -12.21 1.55 17.71
CA TYR A 364 -11.00 2.31 17.46
C TYR A 364 -11.31 3.79 17.25
N LEU A 365 -12.30 4.11 16.41
CA LEU A 365 -12.75 5.49 16.20
C LEU A 365 -13.31 6.11 17.48
N LYS A 366 -14.10 5.35 18.25
CA LYS A 366 -14.60 5.81 19.56
C LYS A 366 -13.50 6.02 20.60
N ALA A 367 -12.38 5.33 20.48
CA ALA A 367 -11.21 5.50 21.33
C ALA A 367 -10.29 6.67 20.90
N GLY A 368 -10.68 7.46 19.89
CA GLY A 368 -9.89 8.58 19.37
C GLY A 368 -8.96 8.21 18.20
N GLY A 369 -9.15 7.03 17.62
CA GLY A 369 -8.52 6.63 16.36
C GLY A 369 -9.07 7.41 15.16
N VAL A 370 -8.35 7.38 14.05
CA VAL A 370 -8.72 8.10 12.81
C VAL A 370 -8.94 7.11 11.67
N TRP A 371 -10.06 7.23 10.95
CA TRP A 371 -10.30 6.41 9.78
C TRP A 371 -9.39 6.89 8.65
N ARG A 372 -8.35 6.10 8.34
CA ARG A 372 -7.44 6.35 7.22
C ARG A 372 -7.79 5.47 6.02
N PRO A 373 -7.36 5.83 4.80
CA PRO A 373 -7.60 5.01 3.61
C PRO A 373 -7.17 3.55 3.72
N LYS A 374 -6.10 3.25 4.48
CA LYS A 374 -5.67 1.87 4.75
C LYS A 374 -6.73 1.07 5.52
N CYS A 375 -7.49 1.70 6.42
CA CYS A 375 -8.62 1.06 7.08
C CYS A 375 -9.71 0.68 6.07
N HIS A 376 -10.01 1.59 5.14
CA HIS A 376 -10.96 1.29 4.07
C HIS A 376 -10.45 0.17 3.14
N LEU A 377 -9.15 0.14 2.83
CA LEU A 377 -8.56 -0.91 1.99
C LEU A 377 -8.74 -2.32 2.56
N LEU A 378 -8.71 -2.47 3.89
CA LEU A 378 -8.94 -3.74 4.56
C LEU A 378 -10.36 -4.28 4.33
N VAL A 379 -11.36 -3.40 4.19
CA VAL A 379 -12.73 -3.81 3.83
C VAL A 379 -12.73 -4.51 2.47
N HIS A 380 -12.09 -3.89 1.47
CA HIS A 380 -11.96 -4.50 0.14
C HIS A 380 -11.17 -5.80 0.17
N MET A 381 -10.12 -5.90 0.98
CA MET A 381 -9.37 -7.16 1.16
C MET A 381 -10.29 -8.28 1.66
N ILE A 382 -11.10 -8.01 2.70
CA ILE A 382 -12.02 -8.99 3.29
C ILE A 382 -13.10 -9.40 2.29
N GLN A 383 -13.68 -8.46 1.55
CA GLN A 383 -14.68 -8.75 0.52
C GLN A 383 -14.07 -9.59 -0.62
N ARG A 384 -12.85 -9.28 -1.05
CA ARG A 384 -12.15 -10.03 -2.10
C ARG A 384 -11.70 -11.42 -1.66
N ALA A 385 -11.52 -11.66 -0.36
CA ALA A 385 -11.20 -12.99 0.18
C ALA A 385 -12.24 -14.06 -0.21
N LEU A 386 -13.48 -13.67 -0.53
CA LEU A 386 -14.53 -14.57 -1.05
C LEU A 386 -14.11 -15.32 -2.32
N HIS A 387 -13.30 -14.69 -3.18
CA HIS A 387 -12.84 -15.28 -4.44
C HIS A 387 -11.31 -15.46 -4.50
N ARG A 388 -10.54 -14.68 -3.72
CA ARG A 388 -9.08 -14.80 -3.62
C ARG A 388 -8.63 -15.84 -2.59
N GLY A 389 -9.50 -16.22 -1.66
CA GLY A 389 -9.14 -17.10 -0.56
C GLY A 389 -8.44 -16.34 0.58
N ASN A 390 -7.66 -17.06 1.39
CA ASN A 390 -7.02 -16.49 2.58
C ASN A 390 -5.93 -15.46 2.21
N PRO A 391 -6.04 -14.19 2.66
CA PRO A 391 -5.06 -13.14 2.42
C PRO A 391 -3.62 -13.42 2.89
N ARG A 392 -3.42 -14.31 3.86
CA ARG A 392 -2.07 -14.69 4.28
C ARG A 392 -1.31 -15.46 3.20
N LEU A 393 -1.99 -16.21 2.34
CA LEU A 393 -1.34 -17.11 1.38
C LEU A 393 -0.88 -16.42 0.09
N TYR A 394 -1.35 -15.20 -0.16
CA TYR A 394 -0.89 -14.35 -1.26
C TYR A 394 -0.20 -13.07 -0.76
N SER A 395 0.19 -13.06 0.53
CA SER A 395 0.93 -11.96 1.13
C SER A 395 2.38 -11.91 0.62
N THR A 396 2.91 -10.72 0.41
CA THR A 396 4.19 -10.51 -0.31
C THR A 396 5.38 -10.27 0.63
N TYR A 397 5.35 -10.80 1.86
CA TYR A 397 6.42 -10.59 2.86
C TYR A 397 7.83 -10.92 2.35
N ARG A 398 7.94 -12.05 1.63
CA ARG A 398 9.21 -12.47 1.05
C ARG A 398 9.66 -11.51 -0.05
N ASP A 399 8.74 -11.10 -0.90
CA ASP A 399 9.02 -10.20 -2.02
C ASP A 399 9.43 -8.81 -1.52
N GLU A 400 8.87 -8.33 -0.42
CA GLU A 400 9.28 -7.06 0.19
C GLU A 400 10.74 -7.10 0.68
N SER A 401 11.17 -8.20 1.29
CA SER A 401 12.57 -8.38 1.68
C SER A 401 13.51 -8.34 0.46
N LEU A 402 13.10 -8.94 -0.66
CA LEU A 402 13.84 -8.95 -1.92
C LEU A 402 13.82 -7.55 -2.56
N ASN A 403 12.69 -6.86 -2.57
CA ASN A 403 12.53 -5.49 -3.05
C ASN A 403 13.44 -4.55 -2.26
N GLY A 404 13.56 -4.73 -0.94
CA GLY A 404 14.49 -3.98 -0.11
C GLY A 404 15.96 -4.17 -0.52
N VAL A 405 16.35 -5.39 -0.90
CA VAL A 405 17.68 -5.68 -1.43
C VAL A 405 17.88 -5.03 -2.81
N ILE A 406 16.94 -5.21 -3.73
CA ILE A 406 17.00 -4.63 -5.08
C ILE A 406 17.03 -3.10 -5.01
N ALA A 407 16.23 -2.48 -4.14
CA ALA A 407 16.22 -1.04 -3.93
C ALA A 407 17.58 -0.52 -3.41
N LYS A 408 18.24 -1.25 -2.50
CA LYS A 408 19.61 -0.93 -2.05
C LYS A 408 20.62 -1.03 -3.20
N ILE A 409 20.53 -2.07 -4.02
CA ILE A 409 21.35 -2.25 -5.22
C ILE A 409 21.14 -1.08 -6.18
N ALA A 410 19.89 -0.78 -6.51
CA ALA A 410 19.49 0.28 -7.43
C ALA A 410 19.95 1.67 -6.95
N ARG A 411 19.85 1.97 -5.65
CA ARG A 411 20.36 3.22 -5.07
C ARG A 411 21.87 3.38 -5.19
N SER A 412 22.61 2.28 -5.19
CA SER A 412 24.07 2.28 -5.36
C SER A 412 24.53 2.39 -6.81
N ALA A 413 23.62 2.26 -7.78
CA ALA A 413 23.96 2.19 -9.19
C ALA A 413 23.91 3.57 -9.87
N HIS A 414 24.95 3.91 -10.64
CA HIS A 414 24.97 5.15 -11.41
C HIS A 414 23.95 5.10 -12.57
N ARG A 415 23.29 6.23 -12.86
CA ARG A 415 22.21 6.33 -13.86
C ARG A 415 22.56 5.79 -15.24
N SER A 416 23.81 5.94 -15.69
CA SER A 416 24.24 5.53 -17.03
C SER A 416 24.48 4.02 -17.15
N THR A 417 24.75 3.34 -16.03
CA THR A 417 25.05 1.90 -15.99
C THR A 417 24.03 1.12 -15.16
N TRP A 418 22.95 1.78 -14.75
CA TRP A 418 22.00 1.32 -13.74
C TRP A 418 21.46 -0.09 -14.03
N SER A 419 21.02 -0.34 -15.26
CA SER A 419 20.51 -1.66 -15.67
C SER A 419 21.58 -2.73 -15.54
N ASN A 420 22.77 -2.48 -16.10
CA ASN A 420 23.88 -3.44 -16.11
C ASN A 420 24.37 -3.74 -14.69
N VAL A 421 24.47 -2.71 -13.85
CA VAL A 421 24.91 -2.86 -12.45
C VAL A 421 23.87 -3.63 -11.64
N ILE A 422 22.58 -3.40 -11.85
CA ILE A 422 21.53 -4.18 -11.18
C ILE A 422 21.61 -5.65 -11.61
N HIS A 423 21.61 -5.94 -12.91
CA HIS A 423 21.70 -7.32 -13.40
C HIS A 423 22.95 -8.04 -12.88
N TRP A 424 24.11 -7.38 -12.96
CA TRP A 424 25.37 -7.95 -12.48
C TRP A 424 25.32 -8.24 -10.97
N LYS A 425 24.86 -7.29 -10.15
CA LYS A 425 24.78 -7.47 -8.68
C LYS A 425 23.74 -8.53 -8.29
N CYS A 426 22.60 -8.59 -8.98
CA CYS A 426 21.59 -9.63 -8.73
C CYS A 426 22.13 -11.03 -9.09
N ASN A 427 22.79 -11.17 -10.24
CA ASN A 427 23.41 -12.45 -10.64
C ASN A 427 24.47 -12.90 -9.64
N PHE A 428 25.31 -11.98 -9.17
CA PHE A 428 26.33 -12.29 -8.16
C PHE A 428 25.71 -12.77 -6.84
N LEU A 429 24.65 -12.11 -6.36
CA LEU A 429 23.93 -12.53 -5.15
C LEU A 429 23.28 -13.91 -5.30
N GLN A 430 22.76 -14.22 -6.49
CA GLN A 430 22.20 -15.53 -6.78
C GLN A 430 23.28 -16.62 -6.80
N GLN A 431 24.41 -16.37 -7.45
CA GLN A 431 25.56 -17.29 -7.46
C GLN A 431 26.07 -17.58 -6.06
N LYS A 432 26.30 -16.53 -5.25
CA LYS A 432 26.76 -16.70 -3.87
C LYS A 432 25.79 -17.54 -3.03
N LYS A 433 24.48 -17.33 -3.16
CA LYS A 433 23.49 -18.17 -2.46
C LYS A 433 23.53 -19.63 -2.88
N LEU A 434 23.78 -19.90 -4.17
CA LEU A 434 23.94 -21.26 -4.67
C LEU A 434 25.22 -21.92 -4.13
N GLU A 435 26.31 -21.16 -4.03
CA GLU A 435 27.57 -21.61 -3.41
C GLU A 435 27.41 -21.89 -1.92
N ASP A 436 26.76 -21.00 -1.17
CA ASP A 436 26.50 -21.17 0.26
C ASP A 436 25.62 -22.41 0.51
N HIS A 437 24.57 -22.63 -0.30
CA HIS A 437 23.75 -23.85 -0.22
C HIS A 437 24.50 -25.13 -0.59
N ALA A 438 25.42 -25.07 -1.55
CA ALA A 438 26.26 -26.21 -1.92
C ALA A 438 27.33 -26.53 -0.87
N ALA A 439 27.66 -25.60 0.02
CA ALA A 439 28.60 -25.81 1.12
C ALA A 439 27.91 -26.30 2.42
N GLU A 440 26.58 -26.14 2.53
CA GLU A 440 25.76 -26.59 3.66
C GLU A 440 25.14 -27.99 3.47
N GLY A 441 25.16 -28.54 2.24
CA GLY A 441 24.73 -29.90 1.91
C GLY A 441 25.91 -30.84 1.70
#